data_AF-A0A941JNC5-F1
#
_entry.id   AF-A0A941JNC5-F1
#
_cell.length_a   1.000
_cell.length_b   1.000
_cell.length_c   1.000
_cell.angle_alpha   90.00
_cell.angle_beta   90.00
_cell.angle_gamma   90.00
#
_symmetry.space_group_name_H-M   'P 1'
#
loop_
_entity.id
_entity.type
_entity.pdbx_description
1 polymer ?
#
loop_
_entity_poly.entity_id
_entity_poly.type
_entity_poly.pdbx_seq_one_letter_code
_entity_poly.pdbx_strand_id
1 'polypeptide(L)'
;MKLSDRFFKNRVKPIAIAQLILVIPLLIIVIFTFTSNTENLFYTAVIQILLALSMFLTGIEQYMLKNKWQAITFFALTLFIIFVVIQTFYVASI
;
A
#
# COMPACT_ATOMS: atom_id res chain seq x y z
N MET A 1 21.89 8.18 17.10
CA MET A 1 20.83 7.18 16.87
C MET A 1 20.88 6.79 15.39
N LYS A 2 21.09 5.51 15.05
CA LYS A 2 21.26 5.09 13.64
C LYS A 2 19.91 5.06 12.92
N LEU A 3 19.91 5.32 11.61
CA LEU A 3 18.70 5.33 10.75
C LEU A 3 18.00 3.96 10.73
N SER A 4 18.78 2.87 10.79
CA SER A 4 18.30 1.51 10.96
C SER A 4 17.45 1.33 12.22
N ASP A 5 17.86 1.94 13.32
CA ASP A 5 17.17 1.80 14.61
C ASP A 5 15.88 2.63 14.65
N ARG A 6 15.67 3.55 13.70
CA ARG A 6 14.39 4.24 13.53
C ARG A 6 13.42 3.43 12.68
N PHE A 7 13.89 2.83 11.59
CA PHE A 7 13.03 2.08 10.65
C PHE A 7 12.67 0.67 11.14
N PHE A 8 13.56 -0.01 11.86
CA PHE A 8 13.35 -1.41 12.25
C PHE A 8 12.95 -1.59 13.71
N LYS A 9 12.98 -0.54 14.52
CA LYS A 9 12.57 -0.64 15.93
C LYS A 9 11.07 -0.89 16.02
N ASN A 10 10.70 -1.92 16.76
CA ASN A 10 9.31 -2.40 16.94
C ASN A 10 8.63 -2.88 15.65
N ARG A 11 9.41 -3.24 14.62
CA ARG A 11 8.90 -3.76 13.35
C ARG A 11 9.34 -5.20 13.10
N VAL A 12 8.55 -5.92 12.31
CA VAL A 12 8.94 -7.22 11.80
C VAL A 12 9.84 -7.00 10.59
N LYS A 13 11.15 -7.16 10.78
CA LYS A 13 12.19 -6.88 9.77
C LYS A 13 11.86 -7.33 8.34
N PRO A 14 11.45 -8.59 8.07
CA PRO A 14 11.13 -9.01 6.71
C PRO A 14 9.93 -8.25 6.10
N ILE A 15 8.92 -7.92 6.90
CA ILE A 15 7.76 -7.15 6.42
C ILE A 15 8.16 -5.69 6.16
N ALA A 16 8.96 -5.09 7.05
CA ALA A 16 9.46 -3.73 6.84
C ALA A 16 10.32 -3.61 5.56
N ILE A 17 11.14 -4.62 5.26
CA ILE A 17 11.92 -4.68 4.02
C ILE A 17 11.00 -4.85 2.80
N ALA A 18 10.01 -5.76 2.86
CA ALA A 18 9.05 -5.95 1.77
C ALA A 18 8.27 -4.66 1.46
N GLN A 19 7.86 -3.92 2.49
CA GLN A 19 7.20 -2.63 2.33
C GLN A 19 8.12 -1.56 1.74
N LEU A 20 9.39 -1.49 2.14
CA LEU A 20 10.35 -0.55 1.55
C LEU A 20 10.55 -0.83 0.04
N ILE A 21 10.62 -2.10 -0.35
CA ILE A 21 10.69 -2.51 -1.76
C ILE A 21 9.42 -2.10 -2.51
N LEU A 22 8.24 -2.26 -1.91
CA LEU A 22 6.95 -1.86 -2.49
C LEU A 22 6.76 -0.34 -2.63
N VAL A 23 7.36 0.46 -1.73
CA VAL A 23 7.27 1.92 -1.78
C VAL A 23 8.01 2.50 -2.99
N ILE A 24 9.11 1.90 -3.43
CA ILE A 24 9.88 2.38 -4.59
C ILE A 24 9.03 2.44 -5.88
N PRO A 25 8.41 1.34 -6.37
CA PRO A 25 7.56 1.39 -7.55
C PRO A 25 6.32 2.26 -7.33
N LEU A 26 5.76 2.31 -6.11
CA LEU A 26 4.63 3.18 -5.82
C LEU A 26 4.99 4.66 -6.02
N LEU A 27 6.15 5.11 -5.52
CA LEU A 27 6.61 6.49 -5.73
C LEU A 27 6.88 6.79 -7.20
N ILE A 28 7.49 5.88 -7.94
CA ILE A 28 7.76 6.05 -9.38
C ILE A 28 6.44 6.25 -10.14
N ILE A 29 5.44 5.40 -9.89
CA ILE A 29 4.16 5.46 -10.61
C ILE A 29 3.38 6.72 -10.19
N VAL A 30 3.39 7.09 -8.91
CA VAL A 30 2.77 8.34 -8.44
C VAL A 30 3.36 9.55 -9.17
N ILE A 31 4.68 9.62 -9.33
CA ILE A 31 5.34 10.70 -10.09
C ILE A 31 4.88 10.70 -11.56
N PHE A 32 4.77 9.52 -12.19
CA PHE A 32 4.27 9.42 -13.55
C PHE A 32 2.82 9.88 -13.68
N THR A 33 1.95 9.53 -12.74
CA THR A 33 0.55 9.97 -12.73
C THR A 33 0.42 11.50 -12.66
N PHE A 34 1.27 12.17 -11.89
CA PHE A 34 1.25 13.64 -11.78
C PHE A 34 1.89 14.36 -12.97
N THR A 35 2.74 13.68 -13.75
CA THR A 35 3.44 14.26 -14.92
C THR A 35 2.73 13.97 -16.24
N SER A 36 1.80 13.01 -16.27
CA SER A 36 0.92 12.79 -17.41
C SER A 36 -0.22 13.80 -17.45
N ASN A 37 -0.38 14.51 -18.57
CA ASN A 37 -1.44 15.52 -18.79
C ASN A 37 -2.87 14.93 -18.89
N THR A 38 -3.00 13.61 -18.88
CA THR A 38 -4.27 12.88 -18.93
C THR A 38 -4.41 12.02 -17.68
N GLU A 39 -5.61 12.02 -17.09
CA GLU A 39 -5.97 11.13 -15.98
C GLU A 39 -5.80 9.68 -16.42
N ASN A 40 -4.65 9.09 -16.07
CA ASN A 40 -4.33 7.74 -16.50
C ASN A 40 -4.91 6.73 -15.51
N LEU A 41 -6.14 6.29 -15.77
CA LEU A 41 -6.87 5.32 -14.95
C LEU A 41 -6.09 4.02 -14.72
N PHE A 42 -5.23 3.61 -15.66
CA PHE A 42 -4.35 2.46 -15.49
C PHE A 42 -3.31 2.72 -14.39
N TYR A 43 -2.58 3.84 -14.42
CA TYR A 43 -1.63 4.16 -13.35
C TYR A 43 -2.32 4.36 -11.99
N THR A 44 -3.49 4.97 -11.98
CA THR A 44 -4.32 5.12 -10.77
C THR A 44 -4.69 3.75 -10.18
N ALA A 45 -5.15 2.81 -11.00
CA ALA A 45 -5.48 1.47 -10.54
C ALA A 45 -4.24 0.71 -10.01
N VAL A 46 -3.09 0.85 -10.68
CA VAL A 46 -1.83 0.23 -10.20
C VAL A 46 -1.40 0.81 -8.85
N ILE A 47 -1.51 2.12 -8.65
CA ILE A 47 -1.24 2.76 -7.34
C ILE A 47 -2.16 2.19 -6.26
N GLN A 48 -3.45 2.08 -6.55
CA GLN A 48 -4.42 1.55 -5.59
C GLN A 48 -4.14 0.08 -5.24
N ILE A 49 -3.73 -0.76 -6.20
CA ILE A 49 -3.32 -2.15 -5.94
C ILE A 49 -2.07 -2.21 -5.05
N LEU A 50 -1.05 -1.40 -5.34
CA LEU A 50 0.16 -1.34 -4.53
C LEU A 50 -0.15 -0.85 -3.10
N LEU A 51 -1.06 0.11 -2.97
CA LEU A 51 -1.53 0.57 -1.67
C LEU A 51 -2.27 -0.55 -0.91
N ALA A 52 -3.14 -1.31 -1.57
CA ALA A 52 -3.83 -2.45 -0.96
C ALA A 52 -2.84 -3.50 -0.44
N LEU A 53 -1.82 -3.84 -1.23
CA LEU A 53 -0.76 -4.77 -0.81
C LEU A 53 0.02 -4.25 0.41
N SER A 54 0.33 -2.95 0.44
CA SER A 54 0.99 -2.33 1.59
C SER A 54 0.13 -2.37 2.85
N MET A 55 -1.17 -2.09 2.73
CA MET A 55 -2.12 -2.19 3.85
C MET A 55 -2.25 -3.62 4.35
N PHE A 56 -2.31 -4.60 3.45
CA PHE A 56 -2.36 -6.02 3.81
C PHE A 56 -1.12 -6.46 4.60
N LEU A 57 0.08 -6.12 4.12
CA LEU A 57 1.34 -6.40 4.82
C LEU A 57 1.39 -5.72 6.18
N THR A 58 0.86 -4.49 6.29
CA THR A 58 0.76 -3.78 7.57
C THR A 58 -0.20 -4.50 8.52
N GLY A 59 -1.33 -5.01 8.01
CA GLY A 59 -2.26 -5.84 8.80
C GLY A 59 -1.60 -7.10 9.35
N ILE A 60 -0.82 -7.81 8.53
CA ILE A 60 -0.03 -8.97 8.96
C ILE A 60 0.98 -8.58 10.04
N GLU A 61 1.71 -7.48 9.85
CA GLU A 61 2.69 -7.04 10.84
C GLU A 61 2.03 -6.67 12.17
N GLN A 62 0.93 -5.90 12.15
CA GLN A 62 0.22 -5.55 13.37
C GLN A 62 -0.36 -6.76 14.08
N TYR A 63 -0.79 -7.78 13.32
CA TYR A 63 -1.20 -9.05 13.90
C TYR A 63 -0.03 -9.76 14.61
N MET A 64 1.15 -9.81 13.98
CA MET A 64 2.37 -10.37 14.58
C MET A 64 2.83 -9.59 15.83
N LEU A 65 2.65 -8.27 15.83
CA LEU A 65 2.93 -7.39 16.98
C LEU A 65 1.84 -7.45 18.06
N LYS A 66 0.83 -8.32 17.92
CA LYS A 66 -0.31 -8.50 18.85
C LYS A 66 -1.23 -7.28 18.97
N ASN A 67 -1.14 -6.31 18.05
CA ASN A 67 -2.02 -5.15 17.97
C ASN A 67 -3.29 -5.48 17.17
N LYS A 68 -4.18 -6.30 17.76
CA LYS A 68 -5.35 -6.88 17.08
C LYS A 68 -6.28 -5.84 16.44
N TRP A 69 -6.56 -4.75 17.14
CA TRP A 69 -7.43 -3.68 16.61
C TRP A 69 -6.84 -2.99 15.38
N GLN A 70 -5.53 -2.72 15.40
CA GLN A 70 -4.83 -2.14 14.25
C GLN A 70 -4.77 -3.13 13.08
N ALA A 71 -4.52 -4.41 13.36
CA ALA A 71 -4.54 -5.45 12.33
C ALA A 71 -5.90 -5.50 11.60
N ILE A 72 -7.00 -5.52 12.36
CA ILE A 72 -8.37 -5.54 11.80
C ILE A 72 -8.63 -4.30 10.94
N THR A 73 -8.23 -3.11 11.41
CA THR A 73 -8.41 -1.87 10.63
C THR A 73 -7.64 -1.92 9.31
N PHE A 74 -6.38 -2.41 9.31
CA PHE A 74 -5.61 -2.55 8.08
C PHE A 74 -6.18 -3.59 7.12
N PHE A 75 -6.73 -4.70 7.62
CA PHE A 75 -7.43 -5.66 6.77
C PHE A 75 -8.72 -5.09 6.19
N ALA A 76 -9.52 -4.36 6.99
CA ALA A 76 -10.72 -3.68 6.51
C ALA A 76 -10.39 -2.63 5.44
N LEU A 77 -9.33 -1.84 5.65
CA LEU A 77 -8.83 -0.88 4.65
C LEU A 77 -8.37 -1.57 3.36
N THR A 78 -7.73 -2.72 3.46
CA THR A 78 -7.34 -3.51 2.28
C THR A 78 -8.55 -3.89 1.44
N LEU A 79 -9.61 -4.41 2.06
CA LEU A 79 -10.86 -4.76 1.37
C LEU A 79 -11.55 -3.53 0.76
N PHE A 80 -11.55 -2.41 1.49
CA PHE A 80 -12.11 -1.16 1.00
C PHE A 80 -11.37 -0.66 -0.25
N ILE A 81 -10.04 -0.70 -0.26
CA ILE A 81 -9.25 -0.28 -1.42
C ILE A 81 -9.50 -1.23 -2.60
N ILE A 82 -9.59 -2.54 -2.39
CA ILE A 82 -9.92 -3.50 -3.45
C ILE A 82 -11.29 -3.17 -4.08
N PHE A 83 -12.28 -2.82 -3.26
CA PHE A 83 -13.58 -2.38 -3.76
C PHE A 83 -13.46 -1.11 -4.62
N VAL A 84 -12.67 -0.12 -4.20
CA VAL A 84 -12.42 1.12 -4.97
C VAL A 84 -11.71 0.82 -6.30
N VAL A 85 -10.75 -0.12 -6.31
CA VAL A 85 -10.06 -0.56 -7.54
C VAL A 85 -11.05 -1.14 -8.55
N ILE A 86 -11.95 -2.02 -8.10
CA ILE A 86 -12.99 -2.62 -8.95
C ILE A 86 -13.88 -1.54 -9.57
N GLN A 87 -14.30 -0.55 -8.77
CA GLN A 87 -15.10 0.57 -9.28
C GLN A 87 -14.33 1.44 -10.29
N THR A 88 -13.04 1.68 -10.04
CA THR A 88 -12.18 2.45 -10.95
C THR A 88 -12.07 1.77 -12.31
N PHE A 89 -11.89 0.44 -12.35
CA PHE A 89 -11.89 -0.32 -13.61
C PHE A 89 -13.25 -0.36 -14.29
N TYR A 90 -14.34 -0.48 -13.53
CA TYR A 90 -15.69 -0.44 -14.08
C TYR A 90 -15.95 0.88 -14.81
N VAL A 91 -15.64 2.02 -14.17
CA VAL A 91 -15.76 3.35 -14.81
C VAL A 91 -14.83 3.49 -16.01
N ALA A 92 -13.59 2.98 -15.94
CA ALA A 92 -12.65 3.02 -17.06
C ALA A 92 -13.10 2.20 -18.28
N SER A 93 -14.02 1.25 -18.10
CA SER A 93 -14.51 0.35 -19.15
C SER A 93 -15.81 0.79 -19.83
N ILE A 94 -16.41 1.90 -19.39
CA ILE A 94 -17.63 2.51 -19.93
C ILE A 94 -17.25 3.72 -20.78
#